data_AF-A0AAW8KMA6-F1
#
_entry.id   AF-A0AAW8KMA6-F1
#
_cell.length_a   1.000
_cell.length_b   1.000
_cell.length_c   1.000
_cell.angle_alpha   90.00
_cell.angle_beta   90.00
_cell.angle_gamma   90.00
#
_symmetry.space_group_name_H-M   'P 1'
#
loop_
_entity.id
_entity.type
_entity.pdbx_description
1 polymer ?
#
loop_
_entity_poly.entity_id
_entity_poly.type
_entity_poly.pdbx_seq_one_letter_code
_entity_poly.pdbx_strand_id
1 'polypeptide(L)'
;LFETLKDLDGAASTMNTLFNMHWYKQHIQGKHEVMIGYSDSAKDAGFMSANWAQYRAQEELTAIAQTHGVQLTLFHGRGGSISRGGAPTQQALFSQPPGSISGAIRVTEQGEMIRFKFGLEGIAMQNLEIYTAATLEATLLPPPEPKTEWRELMNRMTDHSVKVYRQTVRENPHFVKYLRTVTPELELQMLPLGSRPAKRKVSGGIESLRAIPWVFAWTQIRLMLPAWLG
;
A
#
# COMPACT_ATOMS: atom_id res chain seq x y z
N LEU A 1 4.95 0.33 -10.62
CA LEU A 1 4.68 -0.16 -9.26
C LEU A 1 5.89 0.16 -8.42
N PHE A 2 5.70 0.90 -7.33
CA PHE A 2 6.71 1.08 -6.29
C PHE A 2 6.27 0.28 -5.07
N GLU A 3 7.06 -0.74 -4.68
CA GLU A 3 6.65 -1.75 -3.68
C GLU A 3 7.55 -1.82 -2.43
N THR A 4 8.74 -1.23 -2.44
CA THR A 4 9.63 -1.15 -1.26
C THR A 4 9.74 0.28 -0.71
N LEU A 5 10.24 0.44 0.52
CA LEU A 5 10.45 1.77 1.11
C LEU A 5 11.37 2.64 0.23
N LYS A 6 12.48 2.05 -0.24
CA LYS A 6 13.44 2.73 -1.11
C LYS A 6 12.81 3.14 -2.44
N ASP A 7 11.96 2.29 -3.00
CA ASP A 7 11.27 2.58 -4.26
C ASP A 7 10.26 3.72 -4.10
N LEU A 8 9.55 3.78 -2.97
CA LEU A 8 8.63 4.86 -2.65
C LEU A 8 9.36 6.20 -2.47
N ASP A 9 10.45 6.22 -1.71
CA ASP A 9 11.27 7.43 -1.51
C ASP A 9 11.92 7.90 -2.84
N GLY A 10 12.15 6.98 -3.79
CA GLY A 10 12.71 7.29 -5.12
C GLY A 10 11.67 7.52 -6.22
N ALA A 11 10.38 7.39 -5.92
CA ALA A 11 9.32 7.36 -6.93
C ALA A 11 9.21 8.69 -7.68
N ALA A 12 9.21 9.78 -6.92
CA ALA A 12 9.17 11.16 -7.39
C ALA A 12 10.30 11.46 -8.39
N SER A 13 11.54 11.18 -7.99
CA SER A 13 12.73 11.36 -8.83
C SER A 13 12.64 10.53 -10.12
N THR A 14 12.26 9.27 -10.01
CA THR A 14 12.09 8.36 -11.16
C THR A 14 11.08 8.91 -12.16
N MET A 15 9.92 9.36 -11.68
CA MET A 15 8.88 9.93 -12.53
C MET A 15 9.29 11.28 -13.14
N ASN A 16 10.00 12.12 -12.39
CA ASN A 16 10.55 13.37 -12.94
C ASN A 16 11.52 13.09 -14.09
N THR A 17 12.39 12.09 -13.97
CA THR A 17 13.27 11.70 -15.08
C THR A 17 12.46 11.27 -16.31
N LEU A 18 11.43 10.45 -16.13
CA LEU A 18 10.57 10.01 -17.23
C LEU A 18 9.80 11.16 -17.90
N PHE A 19 9.21 12.06 -17.11
CA PHE A 19 8.45 13.19 -17.64
C PHE A 19 9.31 14.24 -18.36
N ASN A 20 10.61 14.30 -18.06
CA ASN A 20 11.57 15.12 -18.81
C ASN A 20 11.98 14.50 -20.16
N MET A 21 11.71 13.22 -20.41
CA MET A 21 12.00 12.61 -21.71
C MET A 21 10.92 12.98 -22.73
N HIS A 22 11.30 13.72 -23.77
CA HIS A 22 10.37 14.19 -24.81
C HIS A 22 9.53 13.06 -25.43
N TRP A 23 10.18 11.96 -25.82
CA TRP A 23 9.49 10.81 -26.42
C TRP A 23 8.46 10.19 -25.46
N TYR A 24 8.79 10.11 -24.16
CA TYR A 24 7.93 9.52 -23.15
C TYR A 24 6.71 10.41 -22.90
N LYS A 25 6.94 11.72 -22.74
CA LYS A 25 5.89 12.70 -22.53
C LYS A 25 4.89 12.73 -23.70
N GLN A 26 5.38 12.61 -24.93
CA GLN A 26 4.52 12.46 -26.12
C GLN A 26 3.74 11.14 -26.11
N HIS A 27 4.39 10.03 -25.76
CA HIS A 27 3.78 8.71 -25.76
C HIS A 27 2.60 8.60 -24.78
N ILE A 28 2.73 9.18 -23.59
CA ILE A 28 1.70 9.08 -22.53
C ILE A 28 0.52 10.04 -22.72
N GLN A 29 0.59 10.96 -23.70
CA GLN A 29 -0.47 11.90 -24.05
C GLN A 29 -1.05 12.66 -22.82
N GLY A 30 -0.16 13.05 -21.90
CA GLY A 30 -0.52 13.81 -20.70
C GLY A 30 -1.24 13.01 -19.60
N LYS A 31 -1.34 11.68 -19.69
CA LYS A 31 -1.96 10.83 -18.65
C LYS A 31 -1.00 9.75 -18.18
N HIS A 32 -0.89 9.54 -16.88
CA HIS A 32 -0.01 8.50 -16.34
C HIS A 32 -0.63 7.81 -15.13
N GLU A 33 -0.36 6.51 -14.98
CA GLU A 33 -0.80 5.73 -13.83
C GLU A 33 0.41 5.18 -13.06
N VAL A 34 0.41 5.42 -11.74
CA VAL A 34 1.41 4.88 -10.83
C VAL A 34 0.75 3.98 -9.80
N MET A 35 1.16 2.72 -9.74
CA MET A 35 0.71 1.78 -8.72
C MET A 35 1.55 1.87 -7.45
N ILE A 36 0.88 1.97 -6.29
CA ILE A 36 1.46 2.00 -4.95
C ILE A 36 1.23 0.64 -4.25
N GLY A 37 2.32 -0.02 -3.85
CA GLY A 37 2.29 -1.35 -3.25
C GLY A 37 2.20 -1.32 -1.72
N TYR A 38 1.02 -1.54 -1.15
CA TYR A 38 0.83 -1.44 0.31
C TYR A 38 1.45 -2.61 1.10
N SER A 39 1.01 -3.83 0.83
CA SER A 39 1.40 -5.00 1.63
C SER A 39 2.89 -5.32 1.53
N ASP A 40 3.49 -5.11 0.37
CA ASP A 40 4.92 -5.39 0.15
C ASP A 40 5.79 -4.36 0.87
N SER A 41 5.41 -3.07 0.89
CA SER A 41 6.13 -2.05 1.65
C SER A 41 6.01 -2.26 3.16
N ALA A 42 4.84 -2.66 3.64
CA ALA A 42 4.63 -2.99 5.06
C ALA A 42 5.45 -4.23 5.48
N LYS A 43 5.65 -5.20 4.58
CA LYS A 43 6.54 -6.34 4.81
C LYS A 43 8.02 -5.94 4.79
N ASP A 44 8.38 -4.90 4.06
CA ASP A 44 9.76 -4.40 3.97
C ASP A 44 10.18 -3.58 5.20
N ALA A 45 9.29 -2.71 5.68
CA ALA A 45 9.62 -1.64 6.63
C ALA A 45 8.72 -1.57 7.88
N GLY A 46 7.70 -2.42 8.00
CA GLY A 46 6.69 -2.31 9.05
C GLY A 46 5.51 -1.43 8.63
N PHE A 47 4.38 -1.59 9.33
CA PHE A 47 3.12 -0.98 8.93
C PHE A 47 3.16 0.56 9.00
N MET A 48 3.64 1.14 10.11
CA MET A 48 3.65 2.59 10.29
C MET A 48 4.55 3.29 9.27
N SER A 49 5.80 2.84 9.13
CA SER A 49 6.76 3.41 8.18
C SER A 49 6.31 3.28 6.74
N ALA A 50 5.68 2.15 6.37
CA ALA A 50 5.13 1.99 5.02
C ALA A 50 4.00 2.98 4.72
N ASN A 51 3.05 3.17 5.64
CA ASN A 51 1.95 4.13 5.42
C ASN A 51 2.46 5.57 5.30
N TRP A 52 3.43 5.96 6.13
CA TRP A 52 4.01 7.30 6.03
C TRP A 52 4.80 7.51 4.74
N ALA A 53 5.61 6.52 4.33
CA ALA A 53 6.31 6.58 3.05
C ALA A 53 5.35 6.67 1.86
N GLN A 54 4.23 5.94 1.89
CA GLN A 54 3.19 6.03 0.87
C GLN A 54 2.53 7.40 0.83
N TYR A 55 2.28 8.02 1.98
CA TYR A 55 1.72 9.37 2.05
C TYR A 55 2.67 10.36 1.37
N ARG A 56 3.95 10.39 1.77
CA ARG A 56 4.97 11.27 1.18
C ARG A 56 5.15 11.04 -0.32
N ALA A 57 5.27 9.77 -0.74
CA ALA A 57 5.47 9.43 -2.14
C ALA A 57 4.29 9.90 -3.01
N GLN A 58 3.06 9.74 -2.55
CA GLN A 58 1.87 10.21 -3.28
C GLN A 58 1.82 11.74 -3.39
N GLU A 59 2.19 12.45 -2.32
CA GLU A 59 2.29 13.91 -2.32
C GLU A 59 3.34 14.40 -3.33
N GLU A 60 4.56 13.85 -3.29
CA GLU A 60 5.65 14.23 -4.20
C GLU A 60 5.35 13.85 -5.66
N LEU A 61 4.78 12.67 -5.91
CA LEU A 61 4.35 12.24 -7.25
C LEU A 61 3.29 13.18 -7.83
N THR A 62 2.33 13.60 -7.01
CA THR A 62 1.26 14.53 -7.40
C THR A 62 1.86 15.88 -7.78
N ALA A 63 2.75 16.43 -6.95
CA ALA A 63 3.41 17.71 -7.22
C ALA A 63 4.26 17.69 -8.52
N ILE A 64 4.99 16.59 -8.76
CA ILE A 64 5.80 16.43 -9.98
C ILE A 64 4.91 16.29 -11.21
N ALA A 65 3.85 15.48 -11.13
CA ALA A 65 2.90 15.35 -12.24
C ALA A 65 2.26 16.69 -12.60
N GLN A 66 1.86 17.49 -11.60
CA GLN A 66 1.32 18.83 -11.80
C GLN A 66 2.33 19.77 -12.47
N THR A 67 3.59 19.76 -12.02
CA THR A 67 4.68 20.57 -12.60
C THR A 67 4.89 20.25 -14.09
N HIS A 68 4.68 18.98 -14.47
CA HIS A 68 4.83 18.52 -15.85
C HIS A 68 3.55 18.62 -16.69
N GLY A 69 2.42 19.03 -16.11
CA GLY A 69 1.11 19.03 -16.77
C GLY A 69 0.60 17.63 -17.11
N VAL A 70 0.94 16.63 -16.28
CA VAL A 70 0.51 15.24 -16.43
C VAL A 70 -0.64 14.97 -15.46
N GLN A 71 -1.75 14.44 -15.97
CA GLN A 71 -2.84 13.91 -15.16
C GLN A 71 -2.41 12.56 -14.59
N LEU A 72 -2.09 12.55 -13.30
CA LEU A 72 -1.71 11.35 -12.56
C LEU A 72 -2.95 10.62 -12.03
N THR A 73 -3.00 9.31 -12.22
CA THR A 73 -3.91 8.41 -11.51
C THR A 73 -3.11 7.49 -10.60
N LEU A 74 -3.41 7.51 -9.30
CA LEU A 74 -2.81 6.59 -8.35
C LEU A 74 -3.62 5.29 -8.30
N PHE A 75 -2.91 4.19 -8.55
CA PHE A 75 -3.47 2.84 -8.45
C PHE A 75 -3.11 2.22 -7.09
N HIS A 76 -4.11 2.12 -6.23
CA HIS A 76 -3.97 1.58 -4.89
C HIS A 76 -3.96 0.04 -4.91
N GLY A 77 -2.81 -0.54 -4.56
CA GLY A 77 -2.62 -1.99 -4.46
C GLY A 77 -3.31 -2.64 -3.24
N ARG A 78 -3.14 -3.95 -3.10
CA ARG A 78 -3.69 -4.72 -1.98
C ARG A 78 -3.05 -4.32 -0.64
N GLY A 79 -3.90 -4.13 0.37
CA GLY A 79 -3.52 -4.12 1.78
C GLY A 79 -3.59 -2.74 2.43
N GLY A 80 -3.81 -1.70 1.63
CA GLY A 80 -4.12 -0.36 2.14
C GLY A 80 -5.49 -0.32 2.81
N SER A 81 -5.69 0.67 3.68
CA SER A 81 -6.95 0.98 4.38
C SER A 81 -8.16 0.98 3.43
N ILE A 82 -7.99 1.51 2.22
CA ILE A 82 -9.02 1.58 1.17
C ILE A 82 -9.50 0.19 0.70
N SER A 83 -8.60 -0.80 0.64
CA SER A 83 -8.87 -2.12 0.05
C SER A 83 -9.37 -3.18 1.03
N ARG A 84 -9.20 -2.96 2.34
CA ARG A 84 -9.48 -3.97 3.39
C ARG A 84 -10.64 -3.64 4.31
N GLY A 85 -11.28 -2.48 4.14
CA GLY A 85 -12.41 -2.08 4.99
C GLY A 85 -12.05 -1.90 6.47
N GLY A 86 -10.77 -1.63 6.79
CA GLY A 86 -10.33 -1.38 8.16
C GLY A 86 -10.79 -0.02 8.68
N ALA A 87 -10.66 1.02 7.85
CA ALA A 87 -11.40 2.26 7.99
C ALA A 87 -12.55 2.27 6.96
N PRO A 88 -13.67 2.96 7.23
CA PRO A 88 -14.68 3.20 6.21
C PRO A 88 -14.03 3.72 4.92
N THR A 89 -14.39 3.16 3.77
CA THR A 89 -13.77 3.48 2.47
C THR A 89 -13.78 4.99 2.22
N GLN A 90 -14.86 5.69 2.56
CA GLN A 90 -14.95 7.14 2.45
C GLN A 90 -13.82 7.85 3.22
N GLN A 91 -13.61 7.50 4.50
CA GLN A 91 -12.57 8.10 5.33
C GLN A 91 -11.17 7.80 4.80
N ALA A 92 -10.94 6.57 4.32
CA ALA A 92 -9.64 6.17 3.76
C ALA A 92 -9.30 6.91 2.46
N LEU A 93 -10.31 7.26 1.65
CA LEU A 93 -10.16 8.06 0.45
C LEU A 93 -9.95 9.54 0.78
N PHE A 94 -10.74 10.07 1.71
CA PHE A 94 -10.60 11.45 2.17
C PHE A 94 -9.25 11.71 2.87
N SER A 95 -8.63 10.68 3.46
CA SER A 95 -7.33 10.81 4.12
C SER A 95 -6.12 10.71 3.18
N GLN A 96 -6.31 10.57 1.86
CA GLN A 96 -5.19 10.61 0.91
C GLN A 96 -4.59 12.04 0.84
N PRO A 97 -3.33 12.20 0.40
CA PRO A 97 -2.72 13.53 0.31
C PRO A 97 -3.57 14.51 -0.53
N PRO A 98 -3.61 15.80 -0.18
CA PRO A 98 -4.35 16.81 -0.95
C PRO A 98 -3.97 16.78 -2.43
N GLY A 99 -4.96 16.81 -3.32
CA GLY A 99 -4.75 16.79 -4.78
C GLY A 99 -4.36 15.44 -5.40
N SER A 100 -4.07 14.42 -4.59
CA SER A 100 -3.70 13.07 -5.09
C SER A 100 -4.86 12.33 -5.76
N ILE A 101 -6.10 12.72 -5.44
CA ILE A 101 -7.33 12.29 -6.13
C ILE A 101 -7.84 13.48 -6.94
N SER A 102 -7.83 13.33 -8.27
CA SER A 102 -8.26 14.37 -9.21
C SER A 102 -9.30 13.81 -10.18
N GLY A 103 -10.51 13.54 -9.66
CA GLY A 103 -11.64 13.02 -10.41
C GLY A 103 -11.53 11.55 -10.83
N ALA A 104 -10.43 10.87 -10.51
CA ALA A 104 -10.23 9.47 -10.81
C ALA A 104 -9.50 8.75 -9.67
N ILE A 105 -9.92 7.52 -9.42
CA ILE A 105 -9.22 6.59 -8.54
C ILE A 105 -9.24 5.19 -9.11
N ARG A 106 -8.16 4.44 -8.90
CA ARG A 106 -8.10 3.02 -9.17
C ARG A 106 -7.72 2.27 -7.91
N VAL A 107 -8.56 1.32 -7.49
CA VAL A 107 -8.36 0.54 -6.25
C VAL A 107 -8.40 -0.95 -6.58
N THR A 108 -7.49 -1.72 -5.97
CA THR A 108 -7.56 -3.18 -6.00
C THR A 108 -8.57 -3.69 -4.98
N GLU A 109 -9.64 -4.34 -5.44
CA GLU A 109 -10.54 -5.08 -4.56
C GLU A 109 -9.96 -6.45 -4.22
N GLN A 110 -9.92 -6.77 -2.93
CA GLN A 110 -9.37 -8.04 -2.47
C GLN A 110 -10.40 -9.16 -2.64
N GLY A 111 -9.96 -10.33 -3.14
CA GLY A 111 -10.84 -11.48 -3.36
C GLY A 111 -11.64 -11.86 -2.11
N GLU A 112 -10.99 -11.83 -0.95
CA GLU A 112 -11.60 -12.07 0.35
C GLU A 112 -12.71 -11.07 0.73
N MET A 113 -12.73 -9.88 0.11
CA MET A 113 -13.72 -8.82 0.36
C MET A 113 -14.85 -8.77 -0.66
N ILE A 114 -14.71 -9.46 -1.82
CA ILE A 114 -15.68 -9.35 -2.93
C ILE A 114 -17.10 -9.70 -2.47
N ARG A 115 -17.27 -10.79 -1.72
CA ARG A 115 -18.59 -11.19 -1.21
C ARG A 115 -19.21 -10.11 -0.31
N PHE A 116 -18.41 -9.44 0.51
CA PHE A 116 -18.88 -8.43 1.45
C PHE A 116 -19.21 -7.10 0.78
N LYS A 117 -18.59 -6.79 -0.37
CA LYS A 117 -18.78 -5.53 -1.10
C LYS A 117 -19.74 -5.63 -2.28
N PHE A 118 -19.86 -6.81 -2.89
CA PHE A 118 -20.59 -7.00 -4.15
C PHE A 118 -21.45 -8.27 -4.17
N GLY A 119 -21.55 -9.00 -3.05
CA GLY A 119 -22.29 -10.27 -3.00
C GLY A 119 -23.81 -10.13 -3.06
N LEU A 120 -24.35 -8.95 -2.79
CA LEU A 120 -25.77 -8.61 -2.92
C LEU A 120 -25.90 -7.29 -3.68
N GLU A 121 -26.93 -7.17 -4.51
CA GLU A 121 -27.16 -5.99 -5.37
C GLU A 121 -27.20 -4.68 -4.58
N GLY A 122 -27.99 -4.63 -3.49
CA GLY A 122 -28.09 -3.43 -2.66
C GLY A 122 -26.76 -3.01 -2.02
N ILE A 123 -25.93 -4.00 -1.61
CA ILE A 123 -24.60 -3.73 -1.05
C ILE A 123 -23.65 -3.25 -2.15
N ALA A 124 -23.71 -3.85 -3.33
CA ALA A 124 -22.91 -3.44 -4.48
C ALA A 124 -23.18 -1.99 -4.87
N MET A 125 -24.47 -1.61 -4.97
CA MET A 125 -24.88 -0.24 -5.26
C MET A 125 -24.37 0.73 -4.20
N GLN A 126 -24.58 0.43 -2.92
CA GLN A 126 -24.07 1.27 -1.83
C GLN A 126 -22.54 1.43 -1.87
N ASN A 127 -21.80 0.36 -2.18
CA ASN A 127 -20.35 0.42 -2.25
C ASN A 127 -19.87 1.28 -3.43
N LEU A 128 -20.54 1.21 -4.58
CA LEU A 128 -20.27 2.09 -5.73
C LEU A 128 -20.60 3.55 -5.42
N GLU A 129 -21.74 3.81 -4.77
CA GLU A 129 -22.12 5.15 -4.31
C GLU A 129 -21.07 5.76 -3.38
N ILE A 130 -20.57 4.98 -2.41
CA ILE A 130 -19.50 5.42 -1.50
C ILE A 130 -18.23 5.77 -2.28
N TYR A 131 -17.81 4.94 -3.24
CA TYR A 131 -16.64 5.24 -4.06
C TYR A 131 -16.82 6.53 -4.87
N THR A 132 -17.97 6.71 -5.51
CA THR A 132 -18.27 7.91 -6.29
C THR A 132 -18.30 9.16 -5.40
N ALA A 133 -19.05 9.11 -4.30
CA ALA A 133 -19.18 10.24 -3.38
C ALA A 133 -17.83 10.63 -2.78
N ALA A 134 -17.06 9.66 -2.27
CA ALA A 134 -15.76 9.92 -1.66
C ALA A 134 -14.73 10.45 -2.66
N THR A 135 -14.77 9.98 -3.92
CA THR A 135 -13.87 10.48 -4.97
C THR A 135 -14.20 11.94 -5.32
N LEU A 136 -15.49 12.27 -5.46
CA LEU A 136 -15.94 13.64 -5.70
C LEU A 136 -15.58 14.56 -4.53
N GLU A 137 -15.87 14.12 -3.30
CA GLU A 137 -15.55 14.86 -2.08
C GLU A 137 -14.05 15.12 -1.97
N ALA A 138 -13.20 14.11 -2.11
CA ALA A 138 -11.74 14.28 -2.05
C ALA A 138 -11.18 15.18 -3.19
N THR A 139 -11.85 15.21 -4.34
CA THR A 139 -11.46 16.06 -5.48
C THR A 139 -11.84 17.53 -5.24
N LEU A 140 -13.03 17.79 -4.69
CA LEU A 140 -13.58 19.14 -4.53
C LEU A 140 -13.22 19.78 -3.18
N LEU A 141 -13.06 18.95 -2.15
CA LEU A 141 -12.84 19.33 -0.76
C LEU A 141 -11.64 18.54 -0.21
N PRO A 142 -10.41 18.80 -0.69
CA PRO A 142 -9.24 18.06 -0.22
C PRO A 142 -9.02 18.24 1.29
N PRO A 143 -8.42 17.25 1.98
CA PRO A 143 -8.07 17.38 3.39
C PRO A 143 -7.04 18.51 3.61
N PRO A 144 -6.88 19.00 4.85
CA PRO A 144 -5.83 19.98 5.15
C PRO A 144 -4.44 19.37 4.96
N GLU A 145 -3.49 20.20 4.52
CA GLU A 145 -2.08 19.83 4.54
C GLU A 145 -1.60 19.60 5.99
N PRO A 146 -0.79 18.56 6.25
CA PRO A 146 -0.31 18.29 7.60
C PRO A 146 0.75 19.32 7.98
N LYS A 147 0.65 19.80 9.22
CA LYS A 147 1.57 20.78 9.80
C LYS A 147 3.01 20.25 9.88
N THR A 148 3.98 21.14 9.84
CA THR A 148 5.41 20.79 9.88
C THR A 148 5.75 19.96 11.12
N GLU A 149 5.25 20.32 12.30
CA GLU A 149 5.49 19.59 13.54
C GLU A 149 4.94 18.16 13.53
N TRP A 150 3.83 17.91 12.80
CA TRP A 150 3.27 16.57 12.62
C TRP A 150 4.14 15.73 11.69
N ARG A 151 4.65 16.32 10.60
CA ARG A 151 5.58 15.65 9.68
C ARG A 151 6.87 15.26 10.39
N GLU A 152 7.43 16.16 11.19
CA GLU A 152 8.63 15.91 11.98
C GLU A 152 8.41 14.80 13.02
N LEU A 153 7.26 14.78 13.69
CA LEU A 153 6.89 13.70 14.60
C LEU A 153 6.77 12.37 13.85
N MET A 154 6.06 12.35 12.73
CA MET A 154 5.89 11.14 11.90
C MET A 154 7.23 10.60 11.40
N ASN A 155 8.15 11.46 10.97
CA ASN A 155 9.51 11.06 10.60
C ASN A 155 10.23 10.36 11.77
N ARG A 156 10.22 10.97 12.97
CA ARG A 156 10.86 10.36 14.16
C ARG A 156 10.23 9.04 14.56
N MET A 157 8.90 8.95 14.54
CA MET A 157 8.18 7.71 14.89
C MET A 157 8.49 6.60 13.90
N THR A 158 8.51 6.91 12.61
CA THR A 158 8.74 5.92 11.54
C THR A 158 10.20 5.48 11.46
N ASP A 159 11.16 6.35 11.78
CA ASP A 159 12.58 6.01 11.94
C ASP A 159 12.81 5.02 13.10
N HIS A 160 12.02 5.13 14.17
CA HIS A 160 12.07 4.18 15.28
C HIS A 160 11.34 2.87 14.93
N SER A 161 10.13 2.98 14.37
CA SER A 161 9.29 1.86 13.93
C SER A 161 10.02 0.88 13.03
N VAL A 162 10.70 1.38 11.99
CA VAL A 162 11.41 0.54 11.02
C VAL A 162 12.57 -0.22 11.67
N LYS A 163 13.23 0.38 12.67
CA LYS A 163 14.32 -0.28 13.42
C LYS A 163 13.78 -1.43 14.24
N VAL A 164 12.72 -1.21 15.02
CA VAL A 164 12.07 -2.26 15.82
C VAL A 164 11.56 -3.40 14.94
N TYR A 165 10.91 -3.06 13.82
CA TYR A 165 10.42 -4.05 12.86
C TYR A 165 11.57 -4.89 12.29
N ARG A 166 12.64 -4.27 11.77
CA ARG A 166 13.76 -4.99 11.15
C ARG A 166 14.60 -5.77 12.16
N GLN A 167 14.80 -5.25 13.36
CA GLN A 167 15.44 -5.97 14.46
C GLN A 167 14.72 -7.27 14.77
N THR A 168 13.39 -7.23 14.80
CA THR A 168 12.56 -8.41 15.11
C THR A 168 12.47 -9.37 13.93
N VAL A 169 12.17 -8.86 12.73
CA VAL A 169 11.79 -9.68 11.57
C VAL A 169 13.02 -10.13 10.77
N ARG A 170 14.04 -9.29 10.61
CA ARG A 170 15.22 -9.59 9.78
C ARG A 170 16.44 -10.00 10.59
N GLU A 171 16.75 -9.25 11.64
CA GLU A 171 18.03 -9.40 12.36
C GLU A 171 17.97 -10.51 13.42
N ASN A 172 16.79 -10.81 13.97
CA ASN A 172 16.63 -11.89 14.93
C ASN A 172 16.77 -13.27 14.25
N PRO A 173 17.83 -14.05 14.55
CA PRO A 173 18.10 -15.33 13.88
C PRO A 173 17.05 -16.40 14.19
N HIS A 174 16.27 -16.24 15.26
CA HIS A 174 15.24 -17.19 15.66
C HIS A 174 13.88 -16.91 15.04
N PHE A 175 13.69 -15.74 14.40
CA PHE A 175 12.37 -15.32 13.93
C PHE A 175 11.77 -16.26 12.89
N VAL A 176 12.56 -16.70 11.91
CA VAL A 176 12.07 -17.62 10.86
C VAL A 176 11.65 -18.96 11.46
N LYS A 177 12.40 -19.47 12.45
CA LYS A 177 12.03 -20.69 13.17
C LYS A 177 10.73 -20.47 13.94
N TYR A 178 10.62 -19.36 14.67
CA TYR A 178 9.42 -19.00 15.42
C TYR A 178 8.19 -18.93 14.50
N LEU A 179 8.25 -18.16 13.41
CA LEU A 179 7.19 -18.06 12.40
C LEU A 179 6.69 -19.45 11.95
N ARG A 180 7.61 -20.35 11.57
CA ARG A 180 7.28 -21.68 11.06
C ARG A 180 6.76 -22.64 12.13
N THR A 181 7.08 -22.39 13.40
CA THR A 181 6.60 -23.20 14.53
C THR A 181 5.22 -22.76 14.99
N VAL A 182 4.97 -21.44 15.06
CA VAL A 182 3.74 -20.92 15.68
C VAL A 182 2.64 -20.62 14.68
N THR A 183 2.95 -20.48 13.39
CA THR A 183 1.96 -20.20 12.33
C THR A 183 1.89 -21.36 11.33
N PRO A 184 0.77 -21.53 10.62
CA PRO A 184 0.65 -22.55 9.58
C PRO A 184 1.34 -22.12 8.25
N GLU A 185 2.43 -21.35 8.29
CA GLU A 185 3.09 -20.80 7.08
C GLU A 185 3.49 -21.91 6.11
N LEU A 186 3.93 -23.06 6.59
CA LEU A 186 4.36 -24.18 5.77
C LEU A 186 3.17 -24.96 5.22
N GLU A 187 2.18 -25.27 6.05
CA GLU A 187 0.97 -26.01 5.69
C GLU A 187 0.15 -25.25 4.63
N LEU A 188 0.07 -23.92 4.76
CA LEU A 188 -0.58 -23.05 3.77
C LEU A 188 0.04 -23.15 2.36
N GLN A 189 1.28 -23.62 2.23
CA GLN A 189 1.95 -23.83 0.94
C GLN A 189 1.69 -25.20 0.36
N MET A 190 1.35 -26.17 1.21
CA MET A 190 1.07 -27.55 0.81
C MET A 190 -0.38 -27.72 0.36
N LEU A 191 -1.29 -26.90 0.90
CA LEU A 191 -2.71 -26.95 0.55
C LEU A 191 -2.99 -26.30 -0.81
N PRO A 192 -3.95 -26.82 -1.60
CA PRO A 192 -4.35 -26.27 -2.89
C PRO A 192 -5.26 -25.03 -2.74
N LEU A 193 -4.80 -24.02 -1.99
CA LEU A 193 -5.59 -22.81 -1.65
C LEU A 193 -5.42 -21.67 -2.66
N GLY A 194 -4.29 -21.60 -3.37
CA GLY A 194 -3.98 -20.50 -4.27
C GLY A 194 -3.27 -20.95 -5.52
N SER A 195 -3.45 -20.21 -6.62
CA SER A 195 -2.84 -20.52 -7.93
C SER A 195 -1.36 -20.12 -8.04
N ARG A 196 -0.82 -19.41 -7.06
CA ARG A 196 0.55 -18.87 -7.09
C ARG A 196 1.42 -19.51 -6.00
N PRO A 197 2.69 -19.82 -6.30
CA PRO A 197 3.62 -20.30 -5.29
C PRO A 197 3.86 -19.22 -4.23
N ALA A 198 3.96 -19.63 -2.96
CA ALA A 198 4.05 -18.74 -1.82
C ALA A 198 5.39 -17.98 -1.71
N LYS A 199 6.46 -18.52 -2.30
CA LYS A 199 7.80 -17.91 -2.29
C LYS A 199 8.27 -17.54 -3.69
N ARG A 200 9.10 -16.50 -3.80
CA ARG A 200 9.82 -16.14 -5.04
C ARG A 200 11.07 -17.01 -5.26
N LYS A 201 11.68 -17.56 -4.18
CA LYS A 201 12.80 -18.52 -4.20
C LYS A 201 12.63 -19.57 -3.09
N VAL A 202 13.03 -20.82 -3.32
CA VAL A 202 12.82 -21.96 -2.39
C VAL A 202 13.69 -21.84 -1.13
N SER A 203 14.87 -21.23 -1.22
CA SER A 203 15.89 -21.19 -0.15
C SER A 203 16.13 -19.78 0.43
N GLY A 204 15.06 -19.06 0.79
CA GLY A 204 15.18 -17.69 1.33
C GLY A 204 14.55 -17.47 2.70
N GLY A 205 14.96 -16.38 3.35
CA GLY A 205 14.32 -15.82 4.54
C GLY A 205 12.98 -15.15 4.21
N ILE A 206 12.57 -14.21 5.05
CA ILE A 206 11.27 -13.51 4.93
C ILE A 206 11.21 -12.65 3.66
N GLU A 207 12.35 -12.24 3.12
CA GLU A 207 12.46 -11.52 1.86
C GLU A 207 11.90 -12.35 0.70
N SER A 208 12.03 -13.69 0.77
CA SER A 208 11.52 -14.60 -0.25
C SER A 208 10.02 -14.89 -0.14
N LEU A 209 9.43 -14.63 1.02
CA LEU A 209 8.00 -14.83 1.29
C LEU A 209 7.20 -13.68 0.66
N ARG A 210 6.15 -14.02 -0.09
CA ARG A 210 5.23 -13.04 -0.66
C ARG A 210 4.37 -12.42 0.43
N ALA A 211 3.87 -11.19 0.20
CA ALA A 211 3.06 -10.48 1.18
C ALA A 211 1.76 -11.19 1.59
N ILE A 212 1.11 -11.94 0.67
CA ILE A 212 -0.13 -12.68 0.98
C ILE A 212 0.14 -13.80 2.00
N PRO A 213 1.02 -14.79 1.74
CA PRO A 213 1.38 -15.80 2.74
C PRO A 213 1.88 -15.22 4.06
N TRP A 214 2.64 -14.13 4.00
CA TRP A 214 3.12 -13.42 5.20
C TRP A 214 1.96 -12.96 6.09
N VAL A 215 1.03 -12.18 5.55
CA VAL A 215 -0.12 -11.71 6.33
C VAL A 215 -1.01 -12.88 6.75
N PHE A 216 -1.29 -13.80 5.83
CA PHE A 216 -2.24 -14.87 6.07
C PHE A 216 -1.82 -15.82 7.20
N ALA A 217 -0.52 -16.15 7.28
CA ALA A 217 0.00 -17.01 8.35
C ALA A 217 -0.25 -16.43 9.76
N TRP A 218 0.00 -15.12 9.94
CA TRP A 218 -0.25 -14.44 11.22
C TRP A 218 -1.73 -14.20 11.51
N THR A 219 -2.56 -14.11 10.47
CA THR A 219 -4.02 -14.01 10.59
C THR A 219 -4.62 -15.28 11.16
N GLN A 220 -4.15 -16.47 10.72
CA GLN A 220 -4.68 -17.76 11.20
C GLN A 220 -4.56 -17.91 12.72
N ILE A 221 -3.49 -17.39 13.31
CA ILE A 221 -3.24 -17.48 14.76
C ILE A 221 -3.67 -16.24 15.54
N ARG A 222 -4.36 -15.30 14.88
CA ARG A 222 -4.93 -14.09 15.49
C ARG A 222 -3.92 -13.11 16.10
N LEU A 223 -2.61 -13.33 15.91
CA LEU A 223 -1.58 -12.40 16.40
C LEU A 223 -1.49 -11.13 15.55
N MET A 224 -1.78 -11.21 14.25
CA MET A 224 -1.76 -10.06 13.32
C MET A 224 -0.45 -9.27 13.31
N LEU A 225 0.68 -9.90 13.65
CA LEU A 225 2.00 -9.26 13.79
C LEU A 225 2.35 -8.26 12.66
N PRO A 226 2.10 -8.55 11.37
CA PRO A 226 2.43 -7.62 10.28
C PRO A 226 1.69 -6.28 10.30
N ALA A 227 0.58 -6.19 11.03
CA ALA A 227 -0.29 -5.02 11.04
C ALA A 227 0.02 -4.03 12.16
N TRP A 228 0.84 -4.40 13.15
CA TRP A 228 1.10 -3.56 14.33
C TRP A 228 2.55 -3.57 14.81
N LEU A 229 3.42 -4.47 14.33
CA LEU A 229 4.80 -4.51 14.76
C LEU A 229 5.59 -3.28 14.26
N GLY A 230 6.23 -2.60 15.22
CA GLY A 230 6.91 -1.32 15.01
C GLY A 230 5.95 -0.14 15.16
#